data_AF-A0A2D6ME60-F1
#
_entry.id   AF-A0A2D6ME60-F1
#
_cell.length_a   1.000
_cell.length_b   1.000
_cell.length_c   1.000
_cell.angle_alpha   90.00
_cell.angle_beta   90.00
_cell.angle_gamma   90.00
#
_symmetry.space_group_name_H-M   'P 1'
#
loop_
_entity.id
_entity.type
_entity.pdbx_description
1 polymer ?
#
loop_
_entity_poly.entity_id
_entity_poly.type
_entity_poly.pdbx_seq_one_letter_code
_entity_poly.pdbx_strand_id
1 'polypeptide(L)' 'MEWLQKATGGLRSLTELGLALLGFGVVAQILFGATVPFIQVDVIGSIVDITKQLGSEGLVGLVAVWVLAHVMSKKD' A
#
# COMPACT_ATOMS: atom_id res chain seq x y z
N MET A 1 5.82 -22.17 -22.41
CA MET A 1 6.76 -21.57 -21.44
C MET A 1 7.28 -20.21 -21.90
N GLU A 2 7.74 -20.05 -23.14
CA GLU A 2 8.23 -18.76 -23.65
C GLU A 2 7.17 -17.63 -23.64
N TRP A 3 5.92 -17.93 -23.98
CA TRP A 3 4.82 -16.96 -23.96
C TRP A 3 4.51 -16.43 -22.55
N LEU A 4 4.68 -17.28 -21.51
CA LEU A 4 4.56 -16.86 -20.10
C LEU A 4 5.68 -15.89 -19.74
N GLN A 5 6.91 -16.17 -20.18
CA GLN A 5 8.03 -15.26 -19.93
C GLN A 5 7.83 -13.91 -20.61
N LYS A 6 7.33 -13.89 -21.85
CA LYS A 6 6.97 -12.65 -22.56
C LYS A 6 5.86 -11.88 -21.84
N ALA A 7 4.81 -12.57 -21.41
CA ALA A 7 3.70 -11.96 -20.66
C ALA A 7 4.18 -11.39 -19.32
N THR A 8 4.94 -12.15 -18.53
CA THR A 8 5.53 -11.71 -17.27
C THR A 8 6.50 -10.55 -17.47
N GLY A 9 7.29 -10.56 -18.53
CA GLY A 9 8.17 -9.44 -18.89
C GLY A 9 7.40 -8.16 -19.20
N GLY A 10 6.31 -8.27 -19.97
CA GLY A 10 5.41 -7.15 -20.24
C GLY A 10 4.75 -6.59 -18.97
N LEU A 11 4.21 -7.47 -18.11
CA LEU A 11 3.62 -7.09 -16.84
C LEU A 11 4.62 -6.40 -15.91
N ARG A 12 5.86 -6.88 -15.88
CA ARG A 12 6.93 -6.26 -15.09
C ARG A 12 7.21 -4.85 -15.59
N SER A 13 7.37 -4.67 -16.90
CA SER A 13 7.65 -3.36 -17.48
C SER A 13 6.49 -2.37 -17.24
N LEU A 14 5.24 -2.85 -17.32
CA LEU A 14 4.06 -2.04 -16.97
C LEU A 14 4.02 -1.68 -15.48
N THR A 15 4.40 -2.60 -14.60
CA THR A 15 4.50 -2.34 -13.16
C THR A 15 5.58 -1.29 -12.88
N GLU A 16 6.75 -1.41 -13.51
CA GLU A 16 7.85 -0.44 -13.38
C GLU A 16 7.42 0.94 -13.88
N LEU A 17 6.72 1.02 -15.02
CA LEU A 17 6.12 2.25 -15.52
C LEU A 17 5.10 2.83 -14.53
N GLY A 18 4.18 2.00 -14.02
CA GLY A 18 3.19 2.39 -13.03
C GLY A 18 3.83 2.93 -11.75
N LEU A 19 4.90 2.29 -11.27
CA LEU A 19 5.65 2.73 -10.10
C LEU A 19 6.33 4.09 -10.33
N ALA A 20 6.90 4.30 -11.52
CA ALA A 20 7.46 5.60 -11.91
C ALA A 20 6.38 6.69 -11.98
N LEU A 21 5.19 6.37 -12.49
CA LEU A 21 4.05 7.29 -12.52
C LEU A 21 3.51 7.60 -11.12
N LEU A 22 3.48 6.63 -10.20
CA LEU A 22 3.14 6.87 -8.79
C LEU A 22 4.14 7.84 -8.14
N GLY A 23 5.44 7.61 -8.35
CA GLY A 23 6.49 8.51 -7.86
C GLY A 23 6.34 9.92 -8.43
N PHE A 24 6.05 10.04 -9.73
CA PHE A 24 5.75 11.32 -10.36
C PHE A 24 4.52 12.00 -9.73
N GLY A 25 3.44 11.26 -9.48
CA GLY A 25 2.25 11.77 -8.82
C GLY A 25 2.53 12.33 -7.43
N VAL A 26 3.34 11.63 -6.62
CA VAL A 26 3.75 12.11 -5.29
C VAL A 26 4.54 13.42 -5.40
N VAL A 27 5.54 13.50 -6.28
CA VAL A 27 6.33 14.73 -6.46
C VAL A 27 5.46 15.88 -6.95
N ALA A 28 4.56 15.62 -7.91
CA ALA A 28 3.64 16.64 -8.43
C ALA A 28 2.71 17.19 -7.35
N GLN A 29 2.14 16.33 -6.50
CA GLN A 29 1.30 16.76 -5.37
C GLN A 29 2.08 17.55 -4.32
N ILE A 30 3.35 17.24 -4.08
CA ILE A 30 4.21 18.03 -3.18
C ILE A 30 4.42 19.46 -3.74
N LEU A 31 4.61 19.58 -5.06
CA LEU A 31 4.87 20.88 -5.71
C LEU A 31 3.62 21.75 -5.86
N PHE A 32 2.49 21.16 -6.26
CA PHE A 32 1.27 21.90 -6.58
C PHE A 32 0.19 21.85 -5.48
N GLY A 33 0.38 21.00 -4.45
CA GLY A 33 -0.59 20.79 -3.38
C GLY A 33 -1.63 19.72 -3.72
N ALA A 34 -2.74 19.72 -2.96
CA ALA A 34 -3.77 18.66 -3.00
C ALA A 34 -4.44 18.49 -4.37
N THR A 35 -4.45 19.52 -5.21
CA THR A 35 -5.02 19.47 -6.56
C THR A 35 -3.93 19.70 -7.59
N VAL A 36 -3.42 18.61 -8.18
CA VAL A 36 -2.49 18.71 -9.30
C VAL A 36 -3.29 19.10 -10.56
N PRO A 37 -2.93 20.19 -11.27
CA PRO A 37 -3.78 20.75 -12.34
C PRO A 37 -4.16 19.79 -13.47
N PHE A 38 -3.35 18.75 -13.71
CA PHE A 38 -3.49 17.79 -14.81
C PHE A 38 -3.80 16.37 -14.32
N ILE A 39 -3.73 16.10 -13.01
CA ILE A 39 -4.02 14.80 -12.40
C ILE A 39 -4.95 15.05 -11.21
N GLN A 40 -6.24 14.82 -11.40
CA GLN A 40 -7.27 14.95 -10.37
C GLN A 40 -7.33 13.70 -9.47
N VAL A 41 -6.18 13.17 -9.08
CA VAL A 41 -6.07 11.94 -8.27
C VAL A 41 -5.17 12.23 -7.08
N ASP A 42 -5.61 11.84 -5.88
CA ASP A 42 -4.83 11.98 -4.66
C ASP A 42 -3.98 10.73 -4.39
N VAL A 43 -2.74 10.75 -4.87
CA VAL A 43 -1.80 9.62 -4.74
C VAL A 43 -1.29 9.50 -3.30
N ILE A 44 -0.93 10.62 -2.67
CA ILE A 44 -0.46 10.65 -1.28
C ILE A 44 -1.56 10.17 -0.33
N GLY A 45 -2.79 10.67 -0.49
CA GLY A 45 -3.93 10.22 0.31
C GLY A 45 -4.18 8.72 0.18
N SER A 46 -4.15 8.20 -1.04
CA SER A 46 -4.31 6.77 -1.30
C SER A 46 -3.24 5.91 -0.59
N ILE A 47 -1.97 6.34 -0.62
CA ILE A 47 -0.87 5.63 0.07
C ILE A 47 -1.04 5.70 1.59
N VAL A 48 -1.38 6.87 2.12
CA VAL A 48 -1.60 7.08 3.55
C VAL A 48 -2.76 6.21 4.05
N ASP A 49 -3.85 6.10 3.30
CA ASP A 49 -5.00 5.31 3.70
C ASP A 49 -4.70 3.81 3.72
N ILE A 50 -3.99 3.29 2.71
CA ILE A 50 -3.50 1.89 2.73
C ILE A 50 -2.59 1.67 3.94
N THR A 51 -1.68 2.61 4.21
CA THR A 51 -0.75 2.50 5.35
C THR A 51 -1.50 2.49 6.68
N LYS A 52 -2.54 3.32 6.83
CA LYS A 52 -3.41 3.33 8.01
C LYS A 52 -4.16 2.02 8.17
N GLN A 53 -4.70 1.46 7.08
CA GLN A 53 -5.38 0.15 7.12
C GLN A 53 -4.42 -0.95 7.56
N LEU A 54 -3.21 -1.00 7.01
CA LEU A 54 -2.20 -1.98 7.42
C LEU A 54 -1.80 -1.80 8.90
N GLY A 55 -1.72 -0.56 9.38
CA GLY A 55 -1.44 -0.25 10.78
C GLY A 55 -2.58 -0.63 11.74
N SER A 56 -3.84 -0.39 11.35
CA SER A 56 -5.01 -0.73 12.17
C SER A 56 -5.15 -2.23 12.32
N GLU A 57 -5.02 -2.99 11.22
CA GLU A 57 -5.07 -4.46 11.27
C GLU A 57 -3.90 -5.04 12.10
N GLY A 58 -2.71 -4.43 12.04
CA GLY A 58 -1.57 -4.82 12.88
C GLY A 58 -1.83 -4.62 14.38
N LEU A 59 -2.44 -3.49 14.76
CA LEU A 59 -2.82 -3.23 16.15
C LEU A 59 -3.88 -4.22 16.64
N VAL A 60 -4.89 -4.51 15.82
CA VAL A 60 -5.93 -5.50 16.13
C VAL A 60 -5.31 -6.89 16.32
N GLY A 61 -4.32 -7.26 15.51
CA GLY A 61 -3.56 -8.51 15.66
C GLY A 61 -2.82 -8.62 16.99
N LEU A 62 -2.14 -7.55 17.42
CA LEU A 62 -1.45 -7.52 18.71
C LEU A 62 -2.42 -7.64 19.89
N VAL A 63 -3.57 -6.96 19.81
CA VAL A 63 -4.65 -7.08 20.82
C VAL A 63 -5.17 -8.51 20.87
N ALA A 64 -5.39 -9.17 19.73
CA ALA A 64 -5.85 -10.55 19.68
C ALA A 64 -4.86 -11.52 20.36
N VAL A 65 -3.55 -11.38 20.10
CA VAL A 65 -2.51 -12.19 20.76
C VAL A 65 -2.52 -11.97 22.27
N TRP A 66 -2.66 -10.72 22.74
CA TRP A 66 -2.73 -10.42 24.16
C TRP A 66 -3.95 -11.06 24.84
N VAL A 67 -5.13 -10.98 24.22
CA VAL A 67 -6.35 -11.62 24.74
C VAL A 67 -6.17 -13.13 24.83
N LEU A 68 -5.62 -13.77 23.79
CA LEU A 68 -5.36 -15.21 23.80
C LEU A 68 -4.37 -15.59 24.90
N ALA A 69 -3.27 -14.86 25.04
CA ALA A 69 -2.29 -15.09 26.11
C ALA A 69 -2.91 -14.93 27.50
N HIS A 70 -3.76 -13.92 27.69
CA HIS A 70 -4.45 -13.68 28.96
C HIS A 70 -5.41 -14.82 29.32
N VAL A 71 -6.18 -15.31 28.36
CA VAL A 71 -7.09 -16.45 28.57
C VAL A 71 -6.31 -17.73 28.88
N MET A 72 -5.21 -17.99 28.15
CA MET A 72 -4.36 -19.17 28.41
C MET A 72 -3.66 -19.10 29.77
N SER A 73 -3.31 -17.91 30.26
CA SER A 73 -2.69 -17.70 31.58
C SER A 73 -3.65 -17.89 32.75
N LYS A 74 -4.97 -18.00 32.53
CA LYS A 74 -5.97 -18.27 33.58
C LYS A 74 -6.23 -19.76 33.82
N LYS A 75 -5.41 -20.65 33.26
CA LYS A 75 -5.48 -22.08 33.53
C LYS A 75 -4.70 -22.42 34.80
N ASP A 76 -5.23 -21.93 35.91
CA ASP A 76 -5.09 -22.45 37.27
C ASP A 76 -6.46 -22.34 37.95
#